data_AF-A0A127SXR4-F1
#
_entry.id   AF-A0A127SXR4-F1
#
_cell.length_a   1.000
_cell.length_b   1.000
_cell.length_c   1.000
_cell.angle_alpha   90.00
_cell.angle_beta   90.00
_cell.angle_gamma   90.00
#
_symmetry.space_group_name_H-M   'P 1'
#
loop_
_entity.id
_entity.type
_entity.pdbx_description
1 polymer ?
#
loop_
_entity_poly.entity_id
_entity_poly.type
_entity_poly.pdbx_seq_one_letter_code
_entity_poly.pdbx_strand_id
1 'polypeptide(L)'
;NRELRGELPLEVEDLEDEIAGLTTRIENIQREMEQFDRAVSQKQQEIADAQASVERYHAQLETVSNNREYDTLSKEIEFQELEIELCNKKIREGLQQIREREFDLHKAEEQKADREKGLVEKRSELEDIM
;
A
#
# COMPACT_ATOMS: atom_id res chain seq x y z
N ASN A 1 4.62 -0.17 -49.36
CA ASN A 1 5.00 -1.55 -48.94
C ASN A 1 6.41 -1.71 -48.39
N ARG A 2 7.35 -0.76 -48.56
CA ARG A 2 8.68 -0.81 -47.91
C ARG A 2 8.75 0.01 -46.62
N GLU A 3 8.05 1.15 -46.57
CA GLU A 3 7.94 2.01 -45.38
C GLU A 3 7.12 1.33 -44.27
N LEU A 4 5.92 0.80 -44.59
CA LEU A 4 5.09 0.00 -43.68
C LEU A 4 5.82 -1.20 -43.03
N ARG A 5 6.73 -1.86 -43.78
CA ARG A 5 7.54 -2.99 -43.26
C ARG A 5 8.63 -2.54 -42.28
N GLY A 6 9.00 -1.26 -42.26
CA GLY A 6 10.01 -0.69 -41.36
C GLY A 6 9.42 0.04 -40.16
N GLU A 7 8.25 0.67 -40.32
CA GLU A 7 7.53 1.35 -39.23
C GLU A 7 6.88 0.34 -38.27
N LEU A 8 6.31 -0.75 -38.78
CA LEU A 8 5.61 -1.74 -37.96
C LEU A 8 6.50 -2.47 -36.92
N PRO A 9 7.74 -2.89 -37.23
CA PRO A 9 8.67 -3.41 -36.22
C PRO A 9 8.98 -2.41 -35.10
N LEU A 10 9.10 -1.12 -35.42
CA LEU A 10 9.35 -0.07 -34.41
C LEU A 10 8.13 0.13 -33.51
N GLU A 11 6.92 0.11 -34.07
CA GLU A 11 5.68 0.17 -33.28
C GLU A 11 5.54 -1.02 -32.31
N VAL A 12 5.99 -2.21 -32.71
CA VAL A 12 6.03 -3.41 -31.85
C VAL A 12 7.03 -3.22 -30.72
N GLU A 13 8.24 -2.74 -31.02
CA GLU A 13 9.28 -2.44 -30.02
C GLU A 13 8.82 -1.38 -29.02
N ASP A 14 8.22 -0.28 -29.50
CA ASP A 14 7.66 0.79 -28.65
C ASP A 14 6.59 0.24 -27.70
N LEU A 15 5.68 -0.62 -28.19
CA LEU A 15 4.64 -1.24 -27.35
C LEU A 15 5.23 -2.18 -26.30
N GLU A 16 6.27 -2.94 -26.64
CA GLU A 16 6.97 -3.81 -25.69
C GLU A 16 7.63 -3.01 -24.57
N ASP A 17 8.30 -1.90 -24.91
CA ASP A 17 8.91 -0.98 -23.95
C ASP A 17 7.87 -0.32 -23.04
N GLU A 18 6.74 0.11 -23.60
CA GLU A 18 5.64 0.66 -22.82
C GLU A 18 5.04 -0.36 -21.84
N ILE A 19 4.85 -1.62 -22.27
CA ILE A 19 4.36 -2.71 -21.42
C ILE A 19 5.38 -3.02 -20.30
N ALA A 20 6.68 -3.01 -20.60
CA ALA A 20 7.73 -3.19 -19.59
C ALA A 20 7.72 -2.05 -18.55
N GLY A 21 7.54 -0.81 -18.99
CA GLY A 21 7.37 0.35 -18.12
C GLY A 21 6.14 0.23 -17.22
N LEU A 22 4.98 -0.16 -17.78
CA LEU A 22 3.75 -0.38 -17.02
C LEU A 22 3.88 -1.53 -16.02
N THR A 23 4.57 -2.61 -16.38
CA THR A 23 4.85 -3.74 -15.49
C THR A 23 5.67 -3.29 -14.29
N THR A 24 6.75 -2.53 -14.52
CA THR A 24 7.57 -1.96 -13.44
C THR A 24 6.75 -1.04 -12.53
N ARG A 25 5.86 -0.23 -13.11
CA ARG A 25 4.96 0.65 -12.35
C ARG A 25 4.01 -0.16 -11.46
N ILE A 26 3.39 -1.22 -11.99
CA ILE A 26 2.50 -2.12 -11.24
C ILE A 26 3.23 -2.74 -10.06
N GLU A 27 4.44 -3.27 -10.27
CA GLU A 27 5.24 -3.86 -9.19
C GLU A 27 5.55 -2.84 -8.09
N ASN A 28 5.88 -1.59 -8.46
CA ASN A 28 6.15 -0.55 -7.47
C ASN A 28 4.91 -0.21 -6.65
N ILE A 29 3.74 -0.11 -7.29
CA ILE A 29 2.47 0.15 -6.59
C ILE A 29 2.16 -0.99 -5.61
N GLN A 30 2.34 -2.25 -6.02
CA GLN A 30 2.14 -3.41 -5.16
C GLN A 30 3.10 -3.39 -3.95
N ARG A 31 4.38 -3.08 -4.17
CA ARG A 31 5.36 -2.94 -3.06
C ARG A 31 4.99 -1.81 -2.10
N GLU A 32 4.48 -0.68 -2.59
CA GLU A 32 3.98 0.41 -1.75
C GLU A 32 2.79 -0.04 -0.90
N MET A 33 1.82 -0.74 -1.50
CA MET A 33 0.67 -1.30 -0.78
C MET A 33 1.10 -2.25 0.34
N GLU A 34 2.04 -3.15 0.07
CA GLU A 34 2.58 -4.04 1.09
C GLU A 34 3.29 -3.30 2.24
N GLN A 35 3.97 -2.19 1.95
CA GLN A 35 4.59 -1.37 2.99
C GLN A 35 3.53 -0.74 3.90
N PHE A 36 2.43 -0.23 3.33
CA PHE A 36 1.32 0.29 4.12
C PHE A 36 0.63 -0.80 4.94
N ASP A 37 0.45 -1.99 4.38
CA ASP A 37 -0.18 -3.12 5.07
C ASP A 37 0.67 -3.60 6.27
N ARG A 38 2.00 -3.68 6.09
CA ARG A 38 2.94 -3.95 7.19
C ARG A 38 2.88 -2.87 8.26
N ALA A 39 2.78 -1.60 7.88
CA ALA A 39 2.67 -0.49 8.83
C ALA A 39 1.35 -0.54 9.61
N VAL A 40 0.23 -0.88 8.95
CA VAL A 40 -1.08 -1.08 9.60
C VAL A 40 -1.00 -2.22 10.61
N SER A 41 -0.44 -3.36 10.21
CA SER A 41 -0.29 -4.53 11.08
C SER A 41 0.57 -4.22 12.30
N GLN A 42 1.69 -3.49 12.12
CA GLN A 42 2.53 -3.06 13.23
C GLN A 42 1.77 -2.15 14.21
N LYS A 43 0.95 -1.22 13.71
CA LYS A 43 0.14 -0.35 14.57
C LYS A 43 -0.96 -1.11 15.32
N GLN A 44 -1.50 -2.18 14.75
CA GLN A 44 -2.45 -3.04 15.46
C GLN A 44 -1.79 -3.75 16.64
N GLN A 45 -0.54 -4.21 16.49
CA GLN A 45 0.22 -4.80 17.59
C GLN A 45 0.52 -3.77 18.68
N GLU A 46 0.95 -2.56 18.30
CA GLU A 46 1.19 -1.48 19.26
C GLU A 46 -0.07 -1.12 20.06
N ILE A 47 -1.26 -1.13 19.44
CA ILE A 47 -2.53 -0.94 20.14
C ILE A 47 -2.75 -2.04 21.18
N ALA A 48 -2.52 -3.31 20.82
CA ALA A 48 -2.72 -4.43 21.74
C ALA A 48 -1.79 -4.32 22.96
N ASP A 49 -0.52 -3.93 22.75
CA ASP A 49 0.46 -3.75 23.82
C ASP A 49 0.10 -2.56 24.73
N ALA A 50 -0.39 -1.46 24.16
CA ALA A 50 -0.87 -0.30 24.90
C ALA A 50 -2.13 -0.63 25.72
N GLN A 51 -3.09 -1.37 25.14
CA GLN A 51 -4.29 -1.84 25.84
C GLN A 51 -3.95 -2.73 27.03
N ALA A 52 -3.03 -3.68 26.86
CA ALA A 52 -2.54 -4.52 27.96
C ALA A 52 -1.86 -3.70 29.07
N SER A 53 -1.17 -2.62 28.70
CA SER A 53 -0.57 -1.71 29.68
C SER A 53 -1.62 -0.90 30.43
N VAL A 54 -2.64 -0.37 29.75
CA VAL A 54 -3.79 0.31 30.37
C VAL A 54 -4.47 -0.60 31.39
N GLU A 55 -4.79 -1.84 31.03
CA GLU A 55 -5.41 -2.82 31.94
C GLU A 55 -4.55 -3.07 33.19
N ARG A 56 -3.24 -3.24 32.99
CA ARG A 56 -2.28 -3.44 34.09
C ARG A 56 -2.23 -2.23 35.02
N TYR A 57 -2.21 -1.00 34.48
CA TYR A 57 -2.17 0.22 35.30
C TYR A 57 -3.47 0.46 36.04
N HIS A 58 -4.62 0.16 35.43
CA HIS A 58 -5.91 0.19 36.13
C HIS A 58 -5.93 -0.77 37.32
N ALA A 59 -5.44 -2.00 37.16
CA ALA A 59 -5.35 -2.95 38.28
C ALA A 59 -4.43 -2.45 39.40
N GLN A 60 -3.33 -1.75 39.05
CA GLN A 60 -2.44 -1.16 40.06
C GLN A 60 -3.14 -0.03 40.84
N LEU A 61 -3.90 0.83 40.16
CA LEU A 61 -4.62 1.94 40.78
C LEU A 61 -5.56 1.50 41.92
N GLU A 62 -6.15 0.31 41.84
CA GLU A 62 -7.03 -0.24 42.88
C GLU A 62 -6.33 -0.45 44.23
N THR A 63 -5.00 -0.59 44.21
CA THR A 63 -4.18 -0.89 45.40
C THR A 63 -3.39 0.31 45.92
N VAL A 64 -3.41 1.42 45.19
CA VAL A 64 -2.60 2.61 45.51
C VAL A 64 -3.27 3.47 46.56
N SER A 65 -2.54 3.74 47.65
CA SER A 65 -2.95 4.64 48.73
C SER A 65 -2.16 5.95 48.76
N ASN A 66 -1.12 6.07 47.92
CA ASN A 66 -0.29 7.27 47.80
C ASN A 66 -0.75 8.14 46.63
N ASN A 67 -1.19 9.37 46.92
CA ASN A 67 -1.67 10.31 45.90
C ASN A 67 -0.66 10.58 44.77
N ARG A 68 0.65 10.60 45.06
CA ARG A 68 1.67 10.86 44.03
C ARG A 68 1.80 9.69 43.05
N GLU A 69 1.70 8.47 43.56
CA GLU A 69 1.72 7.26 42.74
C GLU A 69 0.44 7.16 41.90
N TYR A 70 -0.71 7.49 42.51
CA TYR A 70 -1.99 7.58 41.82
C TYR A 70 -1.93 8.55 40.63
N ASP A 71 -1.40 9.76 40.85
CA ASP A 71 -1.26 10.77 39.81
C ASP A 71 -0.32 10.31 38.69
N THR A 72 0.73 9.55 39.03
CA THR A 72 1.70 9.03 38.07
C THR A 72 1.06 7.96 37.19
N LEU A 73 0.38 6.98 37.79
CA LEU A 73 -0.34 5.93 37.06
C LEU A 73 -1.47 6.49 36.21
N SER A 74 -2.20 7.48 36.71
CA SER A 74 -3.28 8.14 35.95
C SER A 74 -2.74 8.80 34.68
N LYS A 75 -1.60 9.49 34.75
CA LYS A 75 -0.94 10.08 33.58
C LYS A 75 -0.42 9.04 32.60
N GLU A 76 0.09 7.92 33.12
CA GLU A 76 0.54 6.83 32.27
C GLU A 76 -0.63 6.18 31.52
N ILE A 77 -1.79 6.00 32.16
CA ILE A 77 -3.01 5.53 31.49
C ILE A 77 -3.42 6.51 30.39
N GLU A 78 -3.53 7.81 30.70
CA GLU A 78 -3.86 8.85 29.72
C GLU A 78 -2.89 8.83 28.53
N PHE A 79 -1.60 8.66 28.79
CA PHE A 79 -0.59 8.54 27.75
C PHE A 79 -0.84 7.32 26.84
N GLN A 80 -1.08 6.14 27.41
CA GLN A 80 -1.36 4.93 26.63
C GLN A 80 -2.67 5.03 25.84
N GLU A 81 -3.70 5.67 26.39
CA GLU A 81 -4.95 5.96 25.68
C GLU A 81 -4.73 6.86 24.46
N LEU A 82 -3.92 7.92 24.61
CA LEU A 82 -3.54 8.81 23.51
C LEU A 82 -2.73 8.07 22.43
N GLU A 83 -1.84 7.16 22.81
CA GLU A 83 -1.09 6.32 21.86
C GLU A 83 -2.03 5.40 21.06
N ILE A 84 -3.05 4.82 21.72
CA ILE A 84 -4.09 4.03 21.04
C ILE A 84 -4.85 4.89 20.03
N GLU A 85 -5.23 6.11 20.38
CA GLU A 85 -5.90 7.03 19.47
C GLU A 85 -5.03 7.39 18.25
N LEU A 86 -3.74 7.67 18.50
CA LEU A 86 -2.77 7.97 17.46
C LEU A 86 -2.57 6.79 16.51
N CYS A 87 -2.40 5.58 17.04
CA CYS A 87 -2.27 4.37 16.24
C CYS A 87 -3.52 4.12 15.39
N ASN A 88 -4.71 4.29 15.96
CA ASN A 88 -5.97 4.18 15.22
C ASN A 88 -6.07 5.21 14.09
N LYS A 89 -5.61 6.45 14.31
CA LYS A 89 -5.52 7.45 13.25
C LYS A 89 -4.56 7.01 12.14
N LYS A 90 -3.39 6.50 12.49
CA LYS A 90 -2.39 6.00 11.53
C LYS A 90 -2.89 4.82 10.72
N ILE A 91 -3.63 3.89 11.34
CA ILE A 91 -4.29 2.78 10.63
C ILE A 91 -5.28 3.33 9.60
N ARG A 92 -6.14 4.29 9.96
CA ARG A 92 -7.09 4.90 9.02
C ARG A 92 -6.39 5.57 7.84
N GLU A 93 -5.31 6.30 8.10
CA GLU A 93 -4.48 6.94 7.07
C GLU A 93 -3.83 5.89 6.14
N GLY A 94 -3.23 4.84 6.70
CA GLY A 94 -2.61 3.75 5.93
C GLY A 94 -3.61 3.01 5.04
N LEU A 95 -4.79 2.67 5.57
CA LEU A 95 -5.86 2.03 4.81
C LEU A 95 -6.41 2.93 3.69
N GLN A 96 -6.41 4.25 3.89
CA GLN A 96 -6.78 5.19 2.83
C GLN A 96 -5.74 5.19 1.71
N GLN A 97 -4.45 5.19 2.05
CA GLN A 97 -3.37 5.10 1.06
C GLN A 97 -3.44 3.79 0.26
N ILE A 98 -3.73 2.66 0.91
CA ILE A 98 -3.94 1.38 0.22
C ILE A 98 -5.05 1.49 -0.82
N ARG A 99 -6.21 2.06 -0.46
CA ARG A 99 -7.33 2.23 -1.41
C ARG A 99 -6.97 3.13 -2.61
N GLU A 100 -6.21 4.19 -2.38
CA GLU A 100 -5.73 5.07 -3.45
C GLU A 100 -4.78 4.31 -4.40
N ARG A 101 -3.88 3.50 -3.85
CA ARG A 101 -2.97 2.65 -4.63
C ARG A 101 -3.69 1.53 -5.37
N GLU A 102 -4.73 0.92 -4.80
CA GLU A 102 -5.58 -0.07 -5.48
C GLU A 102 -6.23 0.52 -6.74
N PHE A 103 -6.70 1.76 -6.66
CA PHE A 103 -7.27 2.45 -7.80
C PHE A 103 -6.22 2.74 -8.89
N ASP A 104 -5.02 3.19 -8.49
CA ASP A 104 -3.92 3.42 -9.42
C ASP A 104 -3.41 2.12 -10.06
N LEU A 105 -3.40 1.02 -9.29
CA LEU A 105 -3.07 -0.32 -9.75
C LEU A 105 -4.03 -0.78 -10.85
N HIS A 106 -5.35 -0.72 -10.58
CA HIS A 106 -6.36 -1.11 -11.56
C HIS A 106 -6.23 -0.32 -12.87
N LYS A 107 -5.97 1.00 -12.79
CA LYS A 107 -5.73 1.82 -13.98
C LYS A 107 -4.49 1.40 -14.76
N ALA A 108 -3.40 1.08 -14.07
CA ALA A 108 -2.17 0.64 -14.72
C ALA A 108 -2.34 -0.73 -15.36
N GLU A 109 -3.09 -1.63 -14.72
CA GLU A 109 -3.43 -2.96 -15.24
C GLU A 109 -4.33 -2.87 -16.48
N GLU A 110 -5.36 -2.01 -16.47
CA GLU A 110 -6.22 -1.75 -17.62
C GLU A 110 -5.42 -1.20 -18.81
N GLN A 111 -4.56 -0.19 -18.57
CA GLN A 111 -3.68 0.35 -19.61
C GLN A 111 -2.73 -0.72 -20.16
N LYS A 112 -2.16 -1.56 -19.30
CA LYS A 112 -1.28 -2.65 -19.73
C LYS A 112 -2.02 -3.66 -20.60
N ALA A 113 -3.23 -4.06 -20.21
CA ALA A 113 -4.05 -4.98 -20.98
C ALA A 113 -4.40 -4.44 -22.37
N ASP A 114 -4.72 -3.14 -22.47
CA ASP A 114 -4.96 -2.48 -23.76
C ASP A 114 -3.72 -2.49 -24.66
N ARG A 115 -2.53 -2.20 -24.10
CA ARG A 115 -1.26 -2.25 -24.86
C ARG A 115 -0.90 -3.67 -25.27
N GLU A 116 -1.10 -4.65 -24.40
CA GLU A 116 -0.89 -6.07 -24.72
C GLU A 116 -1.78 -6.54 -25.87
N LYS A 117 -3.04 -6.11 -25.88
CA LYS A 117 -3.95 -6.39 -27.00
C LYS A 117 -3.44 -5.76 -28.31
N GLY A 118 -3.04 -4.48 -28.27
CA GLY A 118 -2.47 -3.80 -29.42
C GLY A 118 -1.20 -4.48 -29.95
N LEU A 119 -0.33 -4.94 -29.05
CA LEU A 119 0.88 -5.68 -29.40
C LEU A 119 0.57 -6.99 -30.12
N VAL A 120 -0.45 -7.74 -29.67
CA VAL A 120 -0.88 -8.98 -30.34
C VAL A 120 -1.36 -8.71 -31.77
N GLU A 121 -2.19 -7.68 -31.95
CA GLU A 121 -2.68 -7.26 -33.27
C GLU A 121 -1.50 -6.88 -34.19
N LYS A 122 -0.57 -6.05 -33.71
CA LYS A 122 0.59 -5.58 -34.45
C LYS A 122 1.59 -6.68 -34.81
N ARG A 123 1.80 -7.65 -33.92
CA ARG A 123 2.63 -8.82 -34.21
C ARG A 123 2.00 -9.72 -35.28
N SER A 124 0.68 -9.90 -35.25
CA SER A 124 -0.03 -10.64 -36.31
C SER A 124 0.09 -9.95 -37.66
N GLU A 125 -0.07 -8.62 -37.71
CA GLU A 125 0.14 -7.84 -38.93
C GLU A 125 1.56 -7.99 -39.47
N LEU A 126 2.56 -8.01 -38.57
CA LEU A 126 3.97 -8.16 -38.95
C LEU A 126 4.27 -9.56 -39.51
N GLU A 127 3.71 -10.61 -38.92
CA GLU A 127 3.84 -11.99 -39.43
C GLU A 127 3.22 -12.15 -40.82
N ASP A 128 2.02 -11.59 -41.04
CA ASP A 128 1.31 -11.68 -42.33
C ASP A 128 2.06 -10.99 -43.48
N ILE A 129 2.87 -9.97 -43.16
CA ILE A 129 3.65 -9.24 -44.16
C ILE A 129 5.10 -9.70 -44.26
N MET A 130 5.60 -10.62 -43.44
CA MET A 130 6.99 -11.11 -43.48
C MET A 130 7.17 -12.27 -44.45
#